data_AF-A0A1E7FKJ2-F1
#
_entry.id   AF-A0A1E7FKJ2-F1
#
_cell.length_a   1.000
_cell.length_b   1.000
_cell.length_c   1.000
_cell.angle_alpha   90.00
_cell.angle_beta   90.00
_cell.angle_gamma   90.00
#
_symmetry.space_group_name_H-M   'P 1'
#
loop_
_entity.id
_entity.type
_entity.pdbx_description
1 polymer ?
#
loop_
_entity_poly.entity_id
_entity_poly.type
_entity_poly.pdbx_seq_one_letter_code
_entity_poly.pdbx_strand_id
1 'polypeptide(L)'
;QQQRKRRYYFYNIDLQGRLFLEETSPKNITSSIKDTKFLNFFFSKIRCATVKEIDFLIEEMDDDEEDIQYPFVSKCGFEINYIRPAATPIVFHTLVTNNDDRLLYGGNLSVQFDSNRLAISKRSGKLYY
;
A
#
# COMPACT_ATOMS: atom_id res chain seq x y z
N GLN A 1 -33.73 8.29 -1.68
CA GLN A 1 -32.62 7.39 -2.03
C GLN A 1 -31.64 7.39 -0.86
N GLN A 2 -31.41 6.25 -0.21
CA GLN A 2 -30.53 6.19 0.97
C GLN A 2 -29.08 6.30 0.50
N GLN A 3 -28.42 7.43 0.79
CA GLN A 3 -26.99 7.61 0.53
C GLN A 3 -26.24 6.48 1.24
N ARG A 4 -25.56 5.62 0.47
CA ARG A 4 -24.72 4.58 1.06
C ARG A 4 -23.57 5.30 1.79
N LYS A 5 -23.54 5.19 3.12
CA LYS A 5 -22.47 5.75 3.96
C LYS A 5 -21.14 5.19 3.47
N ARG A 6 -20.20 6.09 3.13
CA ARG A 6 -18.83 5.72 2.72
C ARG A 6 -18.16 5.00 3.90
N ARG A 7 -17.42 3.93 3.61
CA ARG A 7 -16.64 3.18 4.61
C ARG A 7 -15.17 3.48 4.44
N TYR A 8 -14.49 3.57 5.56
CA TYR A 8 -13.07 3.86 5.63
C TYR A 8 -12.38 2.72 6.36
N TYR A 9 -11.27 2.27 5.80
CA TYR A 9 -10.41 1.24 6.39
C TYR A 9 -8.97 1.72 6.36
N PHE A 10 -8.19 1.28 7.32
CA PHE A 10 -6.81 1.71 7.50
C PHE A 10 -5.89 0.50 7.40
N TYR A 11 -4.87 0.63 6.57
CA TYR A 11 -3.95 -0.44 6.26
C TYR A 11 -2.50 -0.02 6.45
N ASN A 12 -1.68 -0.98 6.85
CA ASN A 12 -0.23 -0.87 6.85
C ASN A 12 0.37 -1.76 5.76
N ILE A 13 1.43 -1.26 5.12
CA ILE A 13 2.28 -2.04 4.23
C ILE A 13 3.68 -2.06 4.83
N ASP A 14 4.23 -3.24 5.08
CA ASP A 14 5.57 -3.34 5.64
C ASP A 14 6.68 -3.33 4.58
N LEU A 15 7.94 -3.47 5.02
CA LEU A 15 9.11 -3.46 4.15
C LEU A 15 9.21 -4.66 3.20
N GLN A 16 8.39 -5.70 3.42
CA GLN A 16 8.30 -6.89 2.57
C GLN A 16 7.08 -6.84 1.64
N GLY A 17 6.31 -5.76 1.65
CA GLY A 17 5.09 -5.61 0.85
C GLY A 17 3.88 -6.33 1.41
N ARG A 18 3.92 -6.80 2.67
CA ARG A 18 2.79 -7.48 3.31
C ARG A 18 1.77 -6.43 3.75
N LEU A 19 0.49 -6.73 3.51
CA LEU A 19 -0.64 -5.88 3.83
C LEU A 19 -1.33 -6.32 5.13
N PHE A 20 -1.61 -5.36 6.00
CA PHE A 20 -2.27 -5.55 7.30
C PHE A 20 -3.36 -4.51 7.49
N LEU A 21 -4.45 -4.86 8.18
CA LEU A 21 -5.32 -3.85 8.77
C LEU A 21 -4.60 -3.17 9.94
N GLU A 22 -4.89 -1.90 10.20
CA GLU A 22 -4.32 -1.13 11.33
C GLU A 22 -4.43 -1.89 12.65
N GLU A 23 -5.64 -2.38 12.95
CA GLU A 23 -5.99 -3.12 14.17
C GLU A 23 -5.30 -4.49 14.30
N THR A 24 -4.61 -4.96 13.26
CA THR A 24 -3.95 -6.27 13.31
C THR A 24 -2.78 -6.22 14.29
N SER A 25 -2.80 -7.08 15.30
CA SER A 25 -1.71 -7.30 16.24
C SER A 25 -1.60 -8.78 16.62
N PRO A 26 -0.41 -9.40 16.56
CA PRO A 26 0.85 -8.86 16.03
C PRO A 26 0.81 -8.71 14.51
N LYS A 27 1.59 -7.78 13.93
CA LYS A 27 1.79 -7.65 12.47
C LYS A 27 2.95 -8.55 12.02
N ASN A 28 2.64 -9.78 11.63
CA ASN A 28 3.60 -10.80 11.17
C ASN A 28 3.09 -11.62 9.95
N ILE A 29 3.91 -12.55 9.44
CA ILE A 29 3.55 -13.37 8.27
C ILE A 29 2.18 -14.04 8.44
N THR A 30 1.89 -14.62 9.61
CA THR A 30 0.63 -15.35 9.84
C THR A 30 -0.57 -14.42 9.79
N SER A 31 -0.46 -13.23 10.35
CA SER A 31 -1.53 -12.21 10.41
C SER A 31 -1.73 -11.39 9.12
N SER A 32 -0.80 -11.44 8.16
CA SER A 32 -0.91 -10.66 6.94
C SER A 32 -2.04 -11.18 6.04
N ILE A 33 -2.65 -10.26 5.27
CA ILE A 33 -3.58 -10.62 4.21
C ILE A 33 -2.80 -11.29 3.08
N LYS A 34 -3.32 -12.42 2.56
CA LYS A 34 -2.64 -13.25 1.56
C LYS A 34 -3.48 -13.59 0.32
N ASP A 35 -4.75 -13.19 0.28
CA ASP A 35 -5.60 -13.50 -0.86
C ASP A 35 -5.10 -12.78 -2.12
N THR A 36 -4.61 -13.54 -3.10
CA THR A 36 -3.96 -13.00 -4.30
C THR A 36 -4.88 -12.08 -5.10
N LYS A 37 -6.18 -12.42 -5.20
CA LYS A 37 -7.14 -11.62 -5.97
C LYS A 37 -7.37 -10.27 -5.30
N PHE A 38 -7.57 -10.26 -3.99
CA PHE A 38 -7.71 -9.06 -3.20
C PHE A 38 -6.43 -8.21 -3.25
N LEU A 39 -5.25 -8.81 -3.06
CA LEU A 39 -3.99 -8.08 -3.13
C LEU A 39 -3.79 -7.44 -4.50
N ASN A 40 -4.01 -8.18 -5.59
CA ASN A 40 -3.91 -7.60 -6.93
C ASN A 40 -4.89 -6.44 -7.13
N PHE A 41 -6.14 -6.62 -6.71
CA PHE A 41 -7.13 -5.56 -6.79
C PHE A 41 -6.68 -4.33 -6.00
N PHE A 42 -6.33 -4.51 -4.72
CA PHE A 42 -5.93 -3.46 -3.79
C PHE A 42 -4.71 -2.68 -4.30
N PHE A 43 -3.63 -3.38 -4.64
CA PHE A 43 -2.37 -2.78 -5.09
C PHE A 43 -2.49 -2.11 -6.46
N SER A 44 -3.33 -2.63 -7.37
CA SER A 44 -3.56 -2.00 -8.69
C SER A 44 -4.28 -0.66 -8.63
N LYS A 45 -4.91 -0.34 -7.49
CA LYS A 45 -5.70 0.89 -7.28
C LYS A 45 -5.04 1.88 -6.33
N ILE A 46 -3.82 1.59 -5.87
CA ILE A 46 -3.06 2.51 -5.01
C ILE A 46 -2.75 3.80 -5.78
N ARG A 47 -2.96 4.93 -5.12
CA ARG A 47 -2.55 6.26 -5.56
C ARG A 47 -2.30 7.15 -4.35
N CYS A 48 -1.69 8.32 -4.56
CA CYS A 48 -1.63 9.34 -3.52
C CYS A 48 -3.03 9.75 -3.08
N ALA A 49 -3.20 9.97 -1.78
CA ALA A 49 -4.39 10.58 -1.22
C ALA A 49 -4.56 11.99 -1.82
N THR A 50 -5.80 12.39 -2.09
CA THR A 50 -6.08 13.78 -2.49
C THR A 50 -6.06 14.69 -1.27
N VAL A 51 -5.89 16.00 -1.47
CA VAL A 51 -6.00 17.01 -0.40
C VAL A 51 -7.28 16.81 0.42
N LYS A 52 -8.44 16.63 -0.23
CA LYS A 52 -9.72 16.37 0.46
C LYS A 52 -9.75 15.08 1.28
N GLU A 53 -9.01 14.06 0.86
CA GLU A 53 -8.92 12.80 1.61
C GLU A 53 -7.98 12.96 2.81
N ILE A 54 -6.96 13.81 2.70
CA ILE A 54 -6.06 14.17 3.81
C ILE A 54 -6.78 15.08 4.80
N ASP A 55 -7.45 16.13 4.34
CA ASP A 55 -8.21 17.06 5.20
C ASP A 55 -9.27 16.30 6.01
N PHE A 56 -9.99 15.37 5.37
CA PHE A 56 -10.95 14.50 6.06
C PHE A 56 -10.29 13.64 7.14
N LEU A 57 -9.07 13.15 6.93
CA LEU A 57 -8.36 12.40 7.96
C LEU A 57 -7.99 13.29 9.14
N ILE A 58 -7.47 14.48 8.87
CA ILE A 58 -7.07 15.43 9.91
C ILE A 58 -8.27 15.85 10.76
N GLU A 59 -9.43 16.05 10.15
CA GLU A 59 -10.67 16.41 10.88
C GLU A 59 -11.22 15.28 11.76
N GLU A 60 -10.93 14.02 11.42
CA GLU A 60 -11.47 12.84 12.12
C GLU A 60 -10.46 12.19 13.08
N MET A 61 -9.19 12.59 13.03
CA MET A 61 -8.13 12.09 13.91
C MET A 61 -8.04 12.93 15.18
N ASP A 62 -7.79 12.27 16.32
CA ASP A 62 -7.50 12.95 17.58
C ASP A 62 -6.09 13.60 17.53
N ASP A 63 -5.88 14.70 18.27
CA ASP A 63 -4.64 15.49 18.28
C ASP A 63 -3.38 14.65 18.63
N ASP A 64 -3.53 13.51 19.31
CA ASP A 64 -2.43 12.61 19.69
C ASP A 64 -1.94 11.71 18.54
N GLU A 65 -2.62 11.71 17.38
CA GLU A 65 -2.32 10.87 16.21
C GLU A 65 -1.70 11.64 15.02
N GLU A 66 -1.30 12.90 15.17
CA GLU A 66 -0.79 13.75 14.07
C GLU A 66 0.37 13.13 13.26
N ASP A 67 1.21 12.30 13.89
CA ASP A 67 2.33 11.62 13.23
C ASP A 67 1.89 10.44 12.35
N ILE A 68 0.63 10.00 12.46
CA ILE A 68 0.06 8.93 11.66
C ILE A 68 -0.35 9.47 10.29
N GLN A 69 0.52 9.29 9.30
CA GLN A 69 0.22 9.69 7.93
C GLN A 69 -0.27 8.52 7.09
N TYR A 70 -1.42 8.70 6.43
CA TYR A 70 -1.92 7.82 5.38
C TYR A 70 -1.81 8.50 4.01
N PRO A 71 -0.59 8.64 3.45
CA PRO A 71 -0.35 9.41 2.22
C PRO A 71 -0.90 8.76 0.95
N PHE A 72 -1.34 7.49 1.04
CA PHE A 72 -1.89 6.75 -0.09
C PHE A 72 -3.27 6.20 0.22
N VAL A 73 -4.02 5.94 -0.85
CA VAL A 73 -5.31 5.27 -0.77
C VAL A 73 -5.47 4.23 -1.87
N SER A 74 -6.25 3.19 -1.58
CA SER A 74 -6.79 2.25 -2.57
C SER A 74 -8.32 2.29 -2.53
N LYS A 75 -8.97 2.62 -3.65
CA LYS A 75 -10.44 2.71 -3.72
C LYS A 75 -11.06 1.37 -4.09
N CYS A 76 -12.03 0.91 -3.31
CA CYS A 76 -12.78 -0.33 -3.52
C CYS A 76 -14.29 -0.06 -3.54
N GLY A 77 -14.84 0.27 -4.71
CA GLY A 77 -16.25 0.64 -4.83
C GLY A 77 -16.60 1.88 -3.99
N PHE A 78 -17.41 1.69 -2.93
CA PHE A 78 -17.78 2.74 -1.98
C PHE A 78 -16.84 2.85 -0.76
N GLU A 79 -15.79 2.03 -0.73
CA GLU A 79 -14.83 1.95 0.36
C GLU A 79 -13.54 2.69 -0.03
N ILE A 80 -13.01 3.46 0.91
CA ILE A 80 -11.69 4.08 0.81
C ILE A 80 -10.77 3.38 1.80
N ASN A 81 -9.70 2.79 1.28
CA ASN A 81 -8.68 2.16 2.09
C ASN A 81 -7.49 3.12 2.19
N TYR A 82 -7.27 3.70 3.36
CA TYR A 82 -6.10 4.53 3.68
C TYR A 82 -4.89 3.66 3.97
N ILE A 83 -3.71 4.08 3.49
CA ILE A 83 -2.51 3.24 3.47
C ILE A 83 -1.33 3.99 4.06
N ARG A 84 -0.73 3.38 5.09
CA ARG A 84 0.52 3.79 5.72
C ARG A 84 1.62 2.78 5.33
N PRO A 85 2.52 3.13 4.40
CA PRO A 85 3.65 2.26 4.09
C PRO A 85 4.82 2.49 5.05
N ALA A 86 5.57 1.43 5.36
CA ALA A 86 6.82 1.51 6.10
C ALA A 86 7.95 2.19 5.28
N ALA A 87 7.79 2.30 3.96
CA ALA A 87 8.67 3.07 3.07
C ALA A 87 7.92 3.56 1.82
N THR A 88 7.54 2.64 0.93
CA THR A 88 6.76 2.91 -0.29
C THR A 88 5.55 2.00 -0.32
N PRO A 89 4.44 2.40 -0.97
CA PRO A 89 3.22 1.60 -0.98
C PRO A 89 3.32 0.39 -1.93
N ILE A 90 4.31 0.38 -2.83
CA ILE A 90 4.64 -0.77 -3.68
C ILE A 90 6.01 -1.28 -3.25
N VAL A 91 6.09 -2.60 -3.04
CA VAL A 91 7.34 -3.33 -2.78
C VAL A 91 7.38 -4.50 -3.77
N PHE A 92 8.46 -4.58 -4.55
CA PHE A 92 8.69 -5.70 -5.44
C PHE A 92 9.36 -6.83 -4.66
N HIS A 93 8.67 -7.96 -4.51
CA HIS A 93 9.13 -9.07 -3.66
C HIS A 93 9.81 -10.20 -4.45
N THR A 94 9.71 -10.21 -5.78
CA THR A 94 10.28 -11.26 -6.61
C THR A 94 10.69 -10.71 -7.97
N LEU A 95 11.92 -11.03 -8.40
CA LEU A 95 12.35 -10.90 -9.78
C LEU A 95 12.21 -12.28 -10.43
N VAL A 96 11.39 -12.37 -11.47
CA VAL A 96 11.25 -13.58 -12.28
C VAL A 96 12.15 -13.42 -13.50
N THR A 97 13.18 -14.26 -13.60
CA THR A 97 14.13 -14.25 -14.71
C THR A 97 13.77 -15.31 -15.74
N ASN A 98 13.36 -14.87 -16.94
CA ASN A 98 12.97 -15.70 -18.07
C ASN A 98 13.38 -14.95 -19.37
N ASN A 99 12.74 -15.23 -20.52
CA ASN A 99 12.96 -14.43 -21.74
C ASN A 99 12.51 -12.95 -21.60
N ASP A 100 11.69 -12.64 -20.59
CA ASP A 100 11.24 -11.28 -20.23
C ASP A 100 11.31 -11.16 -18.71
N ASP A 101 12.31 -10.45 -18.19
CA ASP A 101 12.50 -10.26 -16.76
C ASP A 101 11.40 -9.38 -16.18
N ARG A 102 10.78 -9.82 -15.06
CA ARG A 102 9.64 -9.13 -14.46
C ARG A 102 9.76 -9.01 -12.96
N LEU A 103 9.36 -7.85 -12.43
CA LEU A 103 9.24 -7.62 -11.00
C LEU A 103 7.80 -7.85 -10.54
N LEU A 104 7.61 -8.71 -9.55
CA LEU A 104 6.30 -9.01 -8.94
C LEU A 104 6.04 -8.15 -7.71
N TYR A 105 4.79 -7.74 -7.53
CA TYR A 105 4.30 -7.01 -6.37
C TYR A 105 2.83 -7.34 -6.06
N GLY A 106 2.36 -6.96 -4.87
CA GLY A 106 1.01 -7.24 -4.41
C GLY A 106 0.80 -8.74 -4.22
N GLY A 107 -0.11 -9.34 -4.99
CA GLY A 107 -0.25 -10.80 -5.05
C GLY A 107 0.69 -11.38 -6.12
N ASN A 108 0.35 -11.15 -7.39
CA ASN A 108 1.17 -11.55 -8.54
C ASN A 108 1.10 -10.54 -9.69
N LEU A 109 0.81 -9.27 -9.39
CA LEU A 109 0.96 -8.19 -10.37
C LEU A 109 2.42 -8.11 -10.79
N SER A 110 2.66 -7.69 -12.03
CA SER A 110 4.02 -7.60 -12.56
C SER A 110 4.23 -6.37 -13.43
N VAL A 111 5.46 -5.88 -13.42
CA VAL A 111 5.97 -4.91 -14.39
C VAL A 111 7.21 -5.50 -15.05
N GLN A 112 7.46 -5.12 -16.31
CA GLN A 112 8.72 -5.45 -16.96
C GLN A 112 9.86 -4.79 -16.18
N PHE A 113 10.96 -5.54 -16.01
CA PHE A 113 12.15 -5.06 -15.34
C PHE A 113 13.02 -4.24 -16.30
N ASP A 114 13.45 -3.08 -15.84
CA ASP A 114 14.43 -2.21 -16.50
C ASP A 114 15.48 -1.76 -15.49
N SER A 115 16.71 -2.25 -15.64
CA SER A 115 17.80 -1.94 -14.73
C SER A 115 18.11 -0.45 -14.61
N ASN A 116 17.76 0.37 -15.61
CA ASN A 116 17.99 1.82 -15.59
C ASN A 116 17.06 2.57 -14.62
N ARG A 117 15.98 1.91 -14.15
CA ARG A 117 15.04 2.48 -13.19
C ARG A 117 15.45 2.25 -11.74
N LEU A 118 16.47 1.43 -11.49
CA LEU A 118 16.95 1.16 -10.14
C LEU A 118 17.61 2.40 -9.53
N ALA A 119 17.25 2.71 -8.29
CA ALA A 119 17.82 3.82 -7.53
C ALA A 119 18.10 3.42 -6.09
N ILE A 120 19.27 3.82 -5.56
CA ILE A 120 19.61 3.63 -4.14
C ILE A 120 19.33 4.93 -3.40
N SER A 121 18.52 4.85 -2.35
CA SER A 121 18.32 5.99 -1.45
C SER A 121 19.60 6.25 -0.66
N LYS A 122 20.18 7.45 -0.82
CA LYS A 122 21.36 7.88 -0.05
C LYS A 122 21.09 7.98 1.46
N ARG A 123 19.82 8.14 1.86
CA ARG A 123 19.42 8.26 3.27
C ARG A 123 19.28 6.90 3.95
N SER A 124 18.65 5.93 3.29
CA SER A 124 18.31 4.63 3.90
C SER A 124 19.14 3.45 3.41
N GLY A 125 19.92 3.62 2.34
CA GLY A 125 20.65 2.54 1.67
C GLY A 125 19.75 1.53 0.95
N LYS A 126 18.42 1.71 0.98
CA LYS A 126 17.46 0.82 0.32
C LYS A 126 17.48 1.01 -1.20
N LEU A 127 17.32 -0.09 -1.91
CA LEU A 127 17.13 -0.14 -3.37
C LEU A 127 15.65 0.05 -3.71
N TYR A 128 15.38 0.92 -4.67
CA TYR A 128 14.06 1.26 -5.20
C TYR A 128 14.01 1.06 -6.72
N TYR A 129 12.81 0.99 -7.29
CA TYR A 129 12.49 0.80 -8.70
C TYR A 129 11.28 1.66 -9.13
#